data_AF-A0A3P6BWR1-F1
#
_entry.id   AF-A0A3P6BWR1-F1
#
_cell.length_a   1.000
_cell.length_b   1.000
_cell.length_c   1.000
_cell.angle_alpha   90.00
_cell.angle_beta   90.00
_cell.angle_gamma   90.00
#
_symmetry.space_group_name_H-M   'P 1'
#
loop_
_entity.id
_entity.type
_entity.pdbx_description
1 polymer ?
#
loop_
_entity_poly.entity_id
_entity_poly.type
_entity_poly.pdbx_seq_one_letter_code
_entity_poly.pdbx_strand_id
1 'polypeptide(L)'
;MATTVETPLLEEHVMDAVDHDGLVADRSNTGRWTAAWFIIGVEVAERFAYYGIASNLISYLTGPLGQSTAVAAANVNAWSGISSLLPVLGAFVADAFLGRYRTIIIASLVYVLGMALLTLSALLVPISENKEVVSASPSSLLNVLFFFSLYLVAVGQSGHKPCVQAFGADQFDEKDTQEKRERSSFFNWWYLSLSAGICLAIVVVVYIQEAVGWALGFGIPCVFMVISLVLFVVGRRSYRYSKSRQEKETNPFTRIGRVFFRAFKNRRLSQVQTELEANPSQGSPEKLRCLSKALLAPHASTEEDNVCSVSDVEDATALVRLIPVWVTTLGYALPYAQYMTFFTKQGATLEKNLPWCEDPLCFSSGPYRHSNSPLCPHL
;
A
#
# COMPACT_ATOMS: atom_id res chain seq x y z
N MET A 1 25.40 18.91 -47.70
CA MET A 1 25.80 17.78 -46.85
C MET A 1 25.82 18.29 -45.41
N ALA A 2 24.64 18.45 -44.81
CA ALA A 2 24.50 18.91 -43.43
C ALA A 2 24.56 17.66 -42.55
N THR A 3 25.70 17.44 -41.92
CA THR A 3 25.94 16.31 -41.01
C THR A 3 25.13 16.50 -39.74
N THR A 4 24.28 15.52 -39.49
CA THR A 4 23.64 15.08 -38.24
C THR A 4 24.57 15.19 -37.02
N VAL A 5 24.56 16.32 -36.33
CA VAL A 5 25.21 16.49 -35.01
C VAL A 5 24.17 16.45 -33.86
N GLU A 6 22.87 16.53 -34.15
CA GLU A 6 21.82 16.48 -33.12
C GLU A 6 21.44 15.07 -32.65
N THR A 7 21.72 14.03 -33.44
CA THR A 7 21.38 12.64 -33.12
C THR A 7 22.13 11.99 -31.95
N PRO A 8 23.43 12.26 -31.68
CA PRO A 8 24.14 11.63 -30.55
C PRO A 8 23.68 12.16 -29.19
N LEU A 9 23.37 13.46 -29.09
CA LEU A 9 23.00 14.10 -27.82
C LEU A 9 21.62 13.66 -27.30
N LEU A 10 20.71 13.32 -28.22
CA LEU A 10 19.36 12.83 -27.93
C LEU A 10 19.36 11.36 -27.47
N GLU A 11 20.38 10.59 -27.81
CA GLU A 11 20.54 9.20 -27.41
C GLU A 11 21.10 9.07 -25.98
N GLU A 12 21.95 10.03 -25.59
CA GLU A 12 22.63 10.08 -24.30
C GLU A 12 21.75 10.61 -23.16
N HIS A 13 20.71 11.39 -23.45
CA HIS A 13 19.88 12.06 -22.44
C HIS A 13 18.41 11.58 -22.47
N VAL A 14 17.81 11.45 -21.29
CA VAL A 14 16.39 11.12 -21.12
C VAL A 14 15.60 12.42 -20.91
N MET A 15 15.03 12.95 -21.99
CA MET A 15 14.38 14.27 -22.02
C MET A 15 13.21 14.43 -21.03
N ASP A 16 12.52 13.34 -20.70
CA ASP A 16 11.35 13.35 -19.81
C ASP A 16 11.71 13.13 -18.32
N ALA A 17 13.00 13.09 -17.99
CA ALA A 17 13.51 12.86 -16.65
C ALA A 17 14.61 13.85 -16.27
N VAL A 18 14.73 14.12 -14.98
CA VAL A 18 15.84 14.86 -14.37
C VAL A 18 16.60 13.99 -13.38
N ASP A 19 17.85 14.34 -13.17
CA ASP A 19 18.67 13.78 -12.10
C ASP A 19 18.38 14.46 -10.75
N HIS A 20 19.17 14.11 -9.73
CA HIS A 20 19.02 14.65 -8.39
C HIS A 20 19.36 16.15 -8.24
N ASP A 21 20.10 16.73 -9.19
CA ASP A 21 20.48 18.14 -9.23
C ASP A 21 19.49 18.97 -10.06
N GLY A 22 18.49 18.32 -10.67
CA GLY A 22 17.48 18.94 -11.52
C GLY A 22 17.94 19.14 -12.97
N LEU A 23 19.09 18.58 -13.34
CA LEU A 23 19.59 18.56 -14.72
C LEU A 23 18.93 17.44 -15.50
N VAL A 24 18.98 17.49 -16.84
CA VAL A 24 18.43 16.42 -17.69
C VAL A 24 19.16 15.12 -17.37
N ALA A 25 18.40 14.04 -17.17
CA ALA A 25 18.97 12.77 -16.76
C ALA A 25 19.87 12.15 -17.85
N ASP A 26 21.12 11.87 -17.50
CA ASP A 26 22.07 11.13 -18.34
C ASP A 26 21.75 9.63 -18.30
N ARG A 27 21.61 9.02 -19.48
CA ARG A 27 21.26 7.61 -19.66
C ARG A 27 22.32 6.67 -19.09
N SER A 28 23.59 7.06 -19.12
CA SER A 28 24.72 6.23 -18.69
C SER A 28 24.88 6.17 -17.17
N ASN A 29 24.58 7.27 -16.48
CA ASN A 29 24.85 7.45 -15.05
C ASN A 29 23.61 7.30 -14.15
N THR A 30 22.40 7.47 -14.69
CA THR A 30 21.15 7.46 -13.91
C THR A 30 20.19 6.38 -14.39
N GLY A 31 19.32 5.91 -13.49
CA GLY A 31 18.24 4.97 -13.73
C GLY A 31 18.68 3.51 -13.82
N ARG A 32 17.92 2.73 -14.59
CA ARG A 32 18.18 1.31 -14.91
C ARG A 32 18.35 0.45 -13.65
N TRP A 33 19.12 -0.62 -13.77
CA TRP A 33 19.28 -1.63 -12.72
C TRP A 33 19.97 -1.11 -11.45
N THR A 34 20.88 -0.15 -11.55
CA THR A 34 21.57 0.41 -10.37
C THR A 34 20.56 1.09 -9.45
N ALA A 35 19.67 1.93 -10.00
CA ALA A 35 18.54 2.50 -9.29
C ALA A 35 17.55 1.43 -8.81
N ALA A 36 17.18 0.51 -9.70
CA ALA A 36 16.16 -0.50 -9.43
C ALA A 36 16.50 -1.39 -8.22
N TRP A 37 17.77 -1.76 -8.01
CA TRP A 37 18.16 -2.59 -6.87
C TRP A 37 17.91 -1.91 -5.52
N PHE A 38 18.18 -0.61 -5.40
CA PHE A 38 17.83 0.12 -4.18
C PHE A 38 16.31 0.12 -3.94
N ILE A 39 15.53 0.34 -5.00
CA ILE A 39 14.06 0.42 -4.92
C ILE A 39 13.45 -0.95 -4.60
N ILE A 40 13.97 -2.03 -5.17
CA ILE A 40 13.57 -3.42 -4.82
C ILE A 40 13.88 -3.70 -3.35
N GLY A 41 15.06 -3.31 -2.86
CA GLY A 41 15.41 -3.47 -1.45
C GLY A 41 14.42 -2.77 -0.51
N VAL A 42 13.94 -1.59 -0.91
CA VAL A 42 12.91 -0.85 -0.17
C VAL A 42 11.59 -1.62 -0.11
N GLU A 43 11.12 -2.13 -1.25
CA GLU A 43 9.89 -2.93 -1.30
C GLU A 43 10.02 -4.20 -0.45
N VAL A 44 11.15 -4.91 -0.52
CA VAL A 44 11.36 -6.13 0.29
C VAL A 44 11.27 -5.82 1.77
N ALA A 45 11.94 -4.77 2.24
CA ALA A 45 11.90 -4.38 3.64
C ALA A 45 10.49 -3.95 4.10
N GLU A 46 9.77 -3.22 3.26
CA GLU A 46 8.41 -2.80 3.56
C GLU A 46 7.44 -4.00 3.60
N ARG A 47 7.54 -4.92 2.64
CA ARG A 47 6.75 -6.17 2.63
C ARG A 47 7.08 -7.02 3.86
N PHE A 48 8.36 -7.09 4.21
CA PHE A 48 8.82 -7.80 5.39
C PHE A 48 8.22 -7.21 6.67
N ALA A 49 8.19 -5.88 6.81
CA ALA A 49 7.59 -5.20 7.94
C ALA A 49 6.07 -5.33 8.01
N TYR A 50 5.37 -5.10 6.90
CA TYR A 50 3.91 -5.17 6.85
C TYR A 50 3.43 -6.59 7.20
N TYR A 51 3.97 -7.61 6.54
CA TYR A 51 3.56 -8.99 6.80
C TYR A 51 4.09 -9.51 8.13
N GLY A 52 5.20 -8.98 8.65
CA GLY A 52 5.67 -9.29 10.00
C GLY A 52 4.69 -8.83 11.08
N ILE A 53 3.98 -7.72 10.87
CA ILE A 53 2.87 -7.32 11.74
C ILE A 53 1.62 -8.14 11.41
N ALA A 54 1.19 -8.12 10.15
CA ALA A 54 -0.13 -8.60 9.74
C ALA A 54 -0.36 -10.09 10.00
N SER A 55 0.67 -10.93 9.82
CA SER A 55 0.55 -12.39 9.88
C SER A 55 0.17 -12.92 11.25
N ASN A 56 0.64 -12.28 12.32
CA ASN A 56 0.41 -12.73 13.69
C ASN A 56 -0.25 -11.68 14.60
N LEU A 57 -0.76 -10.59 14.02
CA LEU A 57 -1.44 -9.53 14.75
C LEU A 57 -2.60 -10.05 15.61
N ILE A 58 -3.37 -11.01 15.10
CA ILE A 58 -4.49 -11.59 15.86
C ILE A 58 -4.03 -12.30 17.14
N SER A 59 -2.86 -12.96 17.12
CA SER A 59 -2.29 -13.61 18.30
C SER A 59 -1.82 -12.59 19.33
N TYR A 60 -1.25 -11.46 18.89
CA TYR A 60 -0.90 -10.36 19.80
C TYR A 60 -2.12 -9.75 20.48
N LEU A 61 -3.18 -9.48 19.71
CA LEU A 61 -4.41 -8.86 20.22
C LEU A 61 -5.13 -9.75 21.24
N THR A 62 -5.12 -11.07 21.02
CA THR A 62 -5.82 -12.03 21.89
C THR A 62 -5.00 -12.56 23.04
N GLY A 63 -3.67 -12.59 22.92
CA GLY A 63 -2.76 -12.97 23.99
C GLY A 63 -2.38 -11.76 24.85
N PRO A 64 -1.26 -11.07 24.54
CA PRO A 64 -0.80 -9.90 25.29
C PRO A 64 -1.85 -8.82 25.60
N LEU A 65 -2.75 -8.50 24.66
CA LEU A 65 -3.79 -7.49 24.87
C LEU A 65 -5.13 -8.05 25.37
N GLY A 66 -5.26 -9.36 25.49
CA GLY A 66 -6.42 -10.02 26.10
C GLY A 66 -7.77 -9.79 25.42
N GLN A 67 -7.81 -9.39 24.14
CA GLN A 67 -9.07 -9.22 23.40
C GLN A 67 -9.71 -10.58 23.11
N SER A 68 -11.05 -10.60 23.02
CA SER A 68 -11.74 -11.77 22.49
C SER A 68 -11.40 -11.97 21.01
N THR A 69 -11.42 -13.21 20.53
CA THR A 69 -11.11 -13.53 19.12
C THR A 69 -11.94 -12.74 18.13
N ALA A 70 -13.23 -12.51 18.44
CA ALA A 70 -14.12 -11.73 17.57
C ALA A 70 -13.71 -10.25 17.50
N VAL A 71 -13.39 -9.62 18.64
CA VAL A 71 -12.94 -8.22 18.68
C VAL A 71 -11.58 -8.06 18.01
N ALA A 72 -10.66 -8.99 18.27
CA ALA A 72 -9.35 -9.01 17.62
C ALA A 72 -9.46 -9.13 16.10
N ALA A 73 -10.28 -10.06 15.59
CA ALA A 73 -10.50 -10.22 14.15
C ALA A 73 -11.11 -8.96 13.53
N ALA A 74 -12.07 -8.30 14.20
CA ALA A 74 -12.64 -7.04 13.74
C ALA A 74 -11.57 -5.94 13.65
N ASN A 75 -10.69 -5.82 14.64
CA ASN A 75 -9.60 -4.85 14.65
C ASN A 75 -8.56 -5.11 13.55
N VAL A 76 -8.17 -6.38 13.33
CA VAL A 76 -7.27 -6.77 12.22
C VAL A 76 -7.89 -6.41 10.87
N ASN A 77 -9.16 -6.74 10.66
CA ASN A 77 -9.88 -6.45 9.42
C ASN A 77 -10.05 -4.94 9.19
N ALA A 78 -10.32 -4.17 10.25
CA ALA A 78 -10.39 -2.71 10.17
C ALA A 78 -9.04 -2.11 9.74
N TRP A 79 -7.95 -2.54 10.39
CA TRP A 79 -6.60 -2.09 10.03
C TRP A 79 -6.21 -2.49 8.60
N SER A 80 -6.49 -3.73 8.18
CA SER A 80 -6.22 -4.21 6.82
C SER A 80 -7.04 -3.45 5.76
N GLY A 81 -8.31 -3.18 6.05
CA GLY A 81 -9.18 -2.39 5.18
C GLY A 81 -8.68 -0.95 5.02
N ILE A 82 -8.33 -0.30 6.13
CA ILE A 82 -7.73 1.05 6.13
C ILE A 82 -6.42 1.04 5.33
N SER A 83 -5.53 0.08 5.59
CA SER A 83 -4.24 -0.08 4.88
C SER A 83 -4.38 -0.36 3.37
N SER A 84 -5.56 -0.80 2.93
CA SER A 84 -5.91 -1.04 1.53
C SER A 84 -6.55 0.18 0.85
N LEU A 85 -7.25 1.02 1.60
CA LEU A 85 -7.93 2.22 1.09
C LEU A 85 -7.05 3.48 1.12
N LEU A 86 -6.25 3.67 2.19
CA LEU A 86 -5.38 4.85 2.32
C LEU A 86 -4.38 5.05 1.17
N PRO A 87 -3.84 4.02 0.48
CA PRO A 87 -2.99 4.21 -0.69
C PRO A 87 -3.59 5.11 -1.77
N VAL A 88 -4.93 5.18 -1.91
CA VAL A 88 -5.58 6.11 -2.83
C VAL A 88 -5.28 7.57 -2.44
N LEU A 89 -5.36 7.89 -1.15
CA LEU A 89 -5.00 9.20 -0.63
C LEU A 89 -3.50 9.46 -0.75
N GLY A 90 -2.67 8.46 -0.44
CA GLY A 90 -1.21 8.56 -0.60
C GLY A 90 -0.79 8.86 -2.05
N ALA A 91 -1.42 8.19 -3.01
CA ALA A 91 -1.21 8.44 -4.44
C ALA A 91 -1.64 9.87 -4.83
N PHE A 92 -2.81 10.32 -4.37
CA PHE A 92 -3.27 11.68 -4.62
C PHE A 92 -2.28 12.72 -4.11
N VAL A 93 -1.80 12.59 -2.87
CA VAL A 93 -0.83 13.52 -2.26
C VAL A 93 0.50 13.51 -3.01
N ALA A 94 0.98 12.33 -3.40
CA ALA A 94 2.21 12.20 -4.18
C ALA A 94 2.09 12.89 -5.55
N ASP A 95 0.96 12.70 -6.21
CA ASP A 95 0.77 13.17 -7.58
C ASP A 95 0.37 14.66 -7.64
N ALA A 96 -0.26 15.19 -6.60
CA ALA A 96 -0.70 16.58 -6.55
C ALA A 96 0.34 17.55 -5.96
N PHE A 97 1.12 17.13 -4.96
CA PHE A 97 1.88 18.07 -4.14
C PHE A 97 3.35 17.72 -3.95
N LEU A 98 3.66 16.46 -3.63
CA LEU A 98 4.99 16.10 -3.10
C LEU A 98 5.93 15.49 -4.14
N GLY A 99 5.40 14.84 -5.17
CA GLY A 99 6.15 13.95 -6.06
C GLY A 99 6.44 12.59 -5.40
N ARG A 100 6.72 11.58 -6.23
CA ARG A 100 6.87 10.18 -5.78
C ARG A 100 8.02 10.01 -4.78
N TYR A 101 9.21 10.56 -5.08
CA TYR A 101 10.39 10.41 -4.21
C TYR A 101 10.19 11.01 -2.81
N ARG A 102 9.69 12.26 -2.71
CA ARG A 102 9.49 12.92 -1.41
C ARG A 102 8.39 12.22 -0.61
N THR A 103 7.33 11.75 -1.27
CA THR A 103 6.31 10.93 -0.61
C THR A 103 6.90 9.66 -0.03
N ILE A 104 7.76 8.93 -0.77
CA ILE A 104 8.40 7.70 -0.25
C ILE A 104 9.24 8.00 0.99
N ILE A 105 10.01 9.10 1.02
CA ILE A 105 10.80 9.49 2.19
C ILE A 105 9.91 9.80 3.40
N ILE A 106 8.92 10.67 3.23
CA ILE A 106 7.99 11.07 4.31
C ILE A 106 7.23 9.85 4.82
N ALA A 107 6.73 9.02 3.90
CA ALA A 107 6.04 7.77 4.19
C ALA A 107 6.93 6.81 4.98
N SER A 108 8.20 6.66 4.60
CA SER A 108 9.18 5.83 5.32
C SER A 108 9.42 6.33 6.74
N LEU A 109 9.57 7.64 6.94
CA LEU A 109 9.76 8.23 8.27
C LEU A 109 8.54 7.99 9.16
N VAL A 110 7.33 8.18 8.63
CA VAL A 110 6.08 7.89 9.33
C VAL A 110 5.96 6.40 9.65
N TYR A 111 6.34 5.53 8.72
CA TYR A 111 6.33 4.08 8.92
C TYR A 111 7.29 3.68 10.04
N VAL A 112 8.54 4.15 9.99
CA VAL A 112 9.55 3.90 11.03
C VAL A 112 9.07 4.39 12.40
N LEU A 113 8.47 5.59 12.47
CA LEU A 113 7.88 6.10 13.71
C LEU A 113 6.76 5.20 14.23
N GLY A 114 5.86 4.76 13.34
CA GLY A 114 4.79 3.81 13.68
C GLY A 114 5.35 2.50 14.24
N MET A 115 6.37 1.94 13.58
CA MET A 115 7.04 0.71 14.01
C MET A 115 7.79 0.86 15.33
N ALA A 116 8.45 1.99 15.55
CA ALA A 116 9.15 2.29 16.79
C ALA A 116 8.16 2.41 17.96
N LEU A 117 7.05 3.12 17.78
CA LEU A 117 5.98 3.23 18.77
C LEU A 117 5.28 1.89 19.02
N LEU A 118 5.10 1.07 17.97
CA LEU A 118 4.53 -0.27 18.08
C LEU A 118 5.45 -1.18 18.90
N THR A 119 6.75 -1.14 18.62
CA THR A 119 7.79 -1.87 19.38
C THR A 119 7.82 -1.41 20.84
N LEU A 120 7.76 -0.10 21.09
CA LEU A 120 7.68 0.46 22.43
C LEU A 120 6.41 -0.02 23.16
N SER A 121 5.26 -0.05 22.47
CA SER A 121 4.02 -0.54 23.07
C SER A 121 4.13 -2.01 23.52
N ALA A 122 4.84 -2.85 22.75
CA ALA A 122 5.09 -4.24 23.10
C ALA A 122 6.10 -4.40 24.25
N LEU A 123 7.10 -3.52 24.36
CA LEU A 123 8.03 -3.47 25.49
C LEU A 123 7.35 -3.08 26.80
N LEU A 124 6.32 -2.23 26.72
CA LEU A 124 5.56 -1.74 27.88
C LEU A 124 4.46 -2.70 28.34
N VAL A 125 4.21 -3.81 27.63
CA VAL A 125 3.29 -4.84 28.11
C VAL A 125 3.89 -5.47 29.37
N PRO A 126 3.18 -5.45 30.51
CA PRO A 126 3.69 -6.04 31.74
C PRO A 126 3.84 -7.56 31.58
N ILE A 127 5.07 -8.07 31.67
CA ILE A 127 5.35 -9.50 31.69
C ILE A 127 5.43 -9.94 33.16
N SER A 128 4.53 -10.83 33.59
CA SER A 128 4.61 -11.43 34.93
C SER A 128 5.67 -12.55 34.96
N GLU A 129 6.47 -12.62 36.02
CA GLU A 129 7.58 -13.56 36.22
C GLU A 129 7.16 -15.05 36.16
N ASN A 130 5.86 -15.36 36.21
CA ASN A 130 5.33 -16.72 36.18
C ASN A 130 4.74 -17.17 34.82
N LYS A 131 4.92 -16.42 33.71
CA LYS A 131 4.29 -16.73 32.40
C LYS A 131 2.75 -16.87 32.42
N GLU A 132 2.10 -16.63 33.55
CA GLU A 132 0.65 -16.41 33.63
C GLU A 132 0.39 -14.93 33.39
N VAL A 133 -0.29 -14.64 32.27
CA VAL A 133 -0.81 -13.31 31.96
C VAL A 133 -1.80 -12.96 33.07
N VAL A 134 -1.39 -12.12 34.02
CA VAL A 134 -2.29 -11.55 35.01
C VAL A 134 -3.41 -10.87 34.23
N SER A 135 -4.66 -11.20 34.54
CA SER A 135 -5.88 -10.58 34.03
C SER A 135 -6.04 -9.12 34.45
N ALA A 136 -4.95 -8.35 34.54
CA ALA A 136 -4.98 -6.92 34.57
C ALA A 136 -5.19 -6.47 33.12
N SER A 137 -6.41 -6.01 32.81
CA SER A 137 -6.68 -5.40 31.51
C SER A 137 -5.56 -4.40 31.18
N PRO A 138 -4.98 -4.44 29.96
CA PRO A 138 -3.93 -3.50 29.58
C PRO A 138 -4.37 -2.08 29.88
N SER A 139 -3.47 -1.25 30.42
CA SER A 139 -3.79 0.14 30.70
C SER A 139 -4.38 0.80 29.44
N SER A 140 -5.44 1.61 29.60
CA SER A 140 -6.09 2.25 28.44
C SER A 140 -5.10 3.04 27.58
N LEU A 141 -4.06 3.60 28.21
CA LEU A 141 -2.96 4.29 27.54
C LEU A 141 -2.13 3.36 26.62
N LEU A 142 -1.82 2.14 27.06
CA LEU A 142 -1.10 1.16 26.25
C LEU A 142 -1.91 0.76 25.01
N ASN A 143 -3.21 0.51 25.18
CA ASN A 143 -4.11 0.21 24.07
C ASN A 143 -4.16 1.38 23.06
N VAL A 144 -4.28 2.62 23.54
CA VAL A 144 -4.26 3.81 22.68
C VAL A 144 -2.92 3.92 21.94
N LEU A 145 -1.79 3.74 22.63
CA LEU A 145 -0.46 3.78 22.03
C LEU A 145 -0.32 2.71 20.93
N PHE A 146 -0.74 1.48 21.21
CA PHE A 146 -0.70 0.38 20.27
C PHE A 146 -1.52 0.68 19.01
N PHE A 147 -2.80 1.01 19.14
CA PHE A 147 -3.64 1.28 17.97
C PHE A 147 -3.20 2.54 17.22
N PHE A 148 -2.78 3.59 17.92
CA PHE A 148 -2.20 4.78 17.29
C PHE A 148 -0.99 4.40 16.44
N SER A 149 -0.07 3.62 16.98
CA SER A 149 1.12 3.16 16.26
C SER A 149 0.78 2.27 15.06
N LEU A 150 -0.19 1.35 15.21
CA LEU A 150 -0.65 0.45 14.16
C LEU A 150 -1.28 1.22 12.98
N TYR A 151 -2.09 2.25 13.27
CA TYR A 151 -2.65 3.11 12.23
C TYR A 151 -1.62 4.07 11.65
N LEU A 152 -0.61 4.49 12.41
CA LEU A 152 0.51 5.26 11.88
C LEU A 152 1.33 4.45 10.86
N VAL A 153 1.51 3.15 11.10
CA VAL A 153 2.08 2.22 10.10
C VAL A 153 1.23 2.17 8.83
N ALA A 154 -0.10 2.09 8.94
CA ALA A 154 -0.99 2.12 7.77
C ALA A 154 -0.86 3.43 6.97
N VAL A 155 -0.70 4.57 7.65
CA VAL A 155 -0.42 5.86 7.01
C VAL A 155 0.93 5.84 6.30
N GLY A 156 1.99 5.31 6.92
CA GLY A 156 3.29 5.15 6.27
C GLY A 156 3.22 4.27 5.02
N GLN A 157 2.54 3.13 5.11
CA GLN A 157 2.32 2.22 3.98
C GLN A 157 1.58 2.89 2.82
N SER A 158 0.65 3.80 3.12
CA SER A 158 -0.18 4.47 2.11
C SER A 158 0.62 5.28 1.09
N GLY A 159 1.72 5.90 1.50
CA GLY A 159 2.60 6.61 0.58
C GLY A 159 3.56 5.67 -0.16
N HIS A 160 3.98 4.57 0.47
CA HIS A 160 4.86 3.56 -0.13
C HIS A 160 4.21 2.85 -1.31
N LYS A 161 3.06 2.19 -1.07
CA LYS A 161 2.41 1.29 -2.04
C LYS A 161 2.23 1.88 -3.45
N PRO A 162 1.65 3.08 -3.63
CA PRO A 162 1.45 3.63 -4.96
C PRO A 162 2.72 4.25 -5.55
N CYS A 163 3.67 4.69 -4.71
CA CYS A 163 4.81 5.47 -5.18
C CYS A 163 6.03 4.61 -5.51
N VAL A 164 6.39 3.61 -4.70
CA VAL A 164 7.67 2.88 -4.87
C VAL A 164 7.69 2.11 -6.18
N GLN A 165 6.62 1.36 -6.48
CA GLN A 165 6.54 0.60 -7.73
C GLN A 165 6.53 1.52 -8.96
N ALA A 166 5.78 2.63 -8.91
CA ALA A 166 5.72 3.61 -9.99
C ALA A 166 7.08 4.30 -10.17
N PHE A 167 7.75 4.67 -9.07
CA PHE A 167 9.09 5.26 -9.09
C PHE A 167 10.14 4.28 -9.62
N GLY A 168 10.03 2.99 -9.29
CA GLY A 168 10.87 1.94 -9.87
C GLY A 168 10.68 1.79 -11.37
N ALA A 169 9.45 1.88 -11.85
CA ALA A 169 9.16 1.85 -13.29
C ALA A 169 9.71 3.08 -14.03
N ASP A 170 9.73 4.26 -13.38
CA ASP A 170 10.30 5.50 -13.94
C ASP A 170 11.82 5.43 -14.17
N GLN A 171 12.50 4.44 -13.59
CA GLN A 171 13.95 4.31 -13.75
C GLN A 171 14.34 3.81 -15.16
N PHE A 172 13.38 3.36 -15.95
CA PHE A 172 13.58 2.82 -17.28
C PHE A 172 12.83 3.67 -18.31
N ASP A 173 13.52 4.12 -19.35
CA ASP A 173 12.94 4.87 -20.45
C ASP A 173 12.08 3.96 -21.36
N GLU A 174 10.84 4.37 -21.61
CA GLU A 174 9.92 3.63 -22.48
C GLU A 174 10.23 3.75 -23.97
N LYS A 175 10.91 4.84 -24.35
CA LYS A 175 11.24 5.14 -25.75
C LYS A 175 12.40 4.29 -26.25
N ASP A 176 13.27 3.84 -25.33
CA ASP A 176 14.36 2.95 -25.65
C ASP A 176 13.94 1.47 -25.63
N THR A 177 14.26 0.75 -26.70
CA THR A 177 13.85 -0.65 -26.84
C THR A 177 14.54 -1.60 -25.87
N GLN A 178 15.76 -1.29 -25.44
CA GLN A 178 16.51 -2.10 -24.49
C GLN A 178 16.00 -1.86 -23.06
N GLU A 179 15.90 -0.61 -22.62
CA GLU A 179 15.38 -0.26 -21.30
C GLU A 179 13.93 -0.70 -21.12
N LYS A 180 13.10 -0.68 -22.18
CA LYS A 180 11.75 -1.25 -22.14
C LYS A 180 11.73 -2.75 -21.84
N ARG A 181 12.70 -3.53 -22.37
CA ARG A 181 12.86 -4.96 -22.05
C ARG A 181 13.37 -5.14 -20.62
N GLU A 182 14.34 -4.34 -20.21
CA GLU A 182 14.87 -4.33 -18.83
C GLU A 182 13.76 -4.02 -17.82
N ARG A 183 12.87 -3.09 -18.12
CA ARG A 183 11.70 -2.75 -17.30
C ARG A 183 10.75 -3.93 -17.12
N SER A 184 10.51 -4.72 -18.15
CA SER A 184 9.69 -5.93 -18.03
C SER A 184 10.36 -6.95 -17.10
N SER A 185 11.69 -7.10 -17.20
CA SER A 185 12.45 -7.95 -16.28
C SER A 185 12.45 -7.41 -14.85
N PHE A 186 12.49 -6.08 -14.67
CA PHE A 186 12.33 -5.44 -13.37
C PHE A 186 11.03 -5.87 -12.68
N PHE A 187 9.90 -5.88 -13.39
CA PHE A 187 8.64 -6.35 -12.79
C PHE A 187 8.69 -7.82 -12.38
N ASN A 188 9.37 -8.69 -13.13
CA ASN A 188 9.55 -10.09 -12.73
C ASN A 188 10.37 -10.20 -11.43
N TRP A 189 11.49 -9.48 -11.34
CA TRP A 189 12.32 -9.45 -10.14
C TRP A 189 11.61 -8.79 -8.95
N TRP A 190 10.79 -7.77 -9.20
CA TRP A 190 9.94 -7.13 -8.21
C TRP A 190 8.98 -8.13 -7.58
N TYR A 191 8.23 -8.88 -8.40
CA TYR A 191 7.30 -9.89 -7.91
C TYR A 191 7.99 -11.02 -7.15
N LEU A 192 9.14 -11.50 -7.65
CA LEU A 192 9.94 -12.51 -6.97
C LEU A 192 10.40 -12.02 -5.59
N SER A 193 10.94 -10.81 -5.53
CA SER A 193 11.45 -10.21 -4.29
C SER A 193 10.33 -9.93 -3.29
N LEU A 194 9.17 -9.46 -3.77
CA LEU A 194 7.95 -9.30 -2.97
C LEU A 194 7.56 -10.63 -2.33
N SER A 195 7.51 -11.71 -3.11
CA SER A 195 7.14 -13.04 -2.63
C SER A 195 8.15 -13.56 -1.59
N ALA A 196 9.44 -13.39 -1.86
CA ALA A 196 10.51 -13.77 -0.93
C ALA A 196 10.44 -13.00 0.40
N GLY A 197 10.19 -11.68 0.36
CA GLY A 197 10.05 -10.85 1.55
C GLY A 197 8.86 -11.26 2.43
N ILE A 198 7.72 -11.59 1.82
CA ILE A 198 6.54 -12.10 2.53
C ILE A 198 6.84 -13.45 3.19
N CYS A 199 7.43 -14.38 2.44
CA CYS A 199 7.81 -15.69 2.98
C CYS A 199 8.78 -15.55 4.17
N LEU A 200 9.79 -14.69 4.05
CA LEU A 200 10.76 -14.44 5.12
C LEU A 200 10.08 -13.85 6.36
N ALA A 201 9.14 -12.91 6.18
CA ALA A 201 8.39 -12.34 7.29
C ALA A 201 7.57 -13.39 8.04
N ILE A 202 6.81 -14.20 7.30
CA ILE A 202 5.95 -15.23 7.90
C ILE A 202 6.78 -16.30 8.61
N VAL A 203 7.92 -16.72 8.06
CA VAL A 203 8.75 -17.75 8.69
C VAL A 203 9.55 -17.20 9.88
N VAL A 204 10.28 -16.10 9.68
CA VAL A 204 11.24 -15.60 10.68
C VAL A 204 10.57 -14.74 11.73
N VAL A 205 9.75 -13.77 11.34
CA VAL A 205 9.19 -12.79 12.29
C VAL A 205 8.16 -13.45 13.20
N VAL A 206 7.29 -14.31 12.64
CA VAL A 206 6.29 -15.04 13.44
C VAL A 206 6.97 -15.96 14.44
N TYR A 207 8.02 -16.67 14.02
CA TYR A 207 8.83 -17.49 14.93
C TYR A 207 9.40 -16.65 16.07
N ILE A 208 10.01 -15.51 15.77
CA ILE A 208 10.57 -14.62 16.80
C ILE A 208 9.48 -14.09 17.74
N GLN A 209 8.31 -13.72 17.22
CA GLN A 209 7.18 -13.23 18.00
C GLN A 209 6.68 -14.27 19.01
N GLU A 210 6.57 -15.54 18.60
CA GLU A 210 6.03 -16.62 19.45
C GLU A 210 7.07 -17.24 20.37
N ALA A 211 8.31 -17.43 19.89
CA ALA A 211 9.35 -18.15 20.63
C ALA A 211 10.23 -17.24 21.50
N VAL A 212 10.49 -16.01 21.08
CA VAL A 212 11.44 -15.11 21.75
C VAL A 212 10.72 -13.94 22.43
N GLY A 213 9.85 -13.25 21.70
CA GLY A 213 9.01 -12.20 22.25
C GLY A 213 8.56 -11.14 21.25
N TRP A 214 7.45 -10.50 21.58
CA TRP A 214 6.76 -9.51 20.73
C TRP A 214 7.57 -8.24 20.45
N ALA A 215 8.32 -7.76 21.45
CA ALA A 215 9.16 -6.57 21.27
C ALA A 215 10.22 -6.77 20.19
N LEU A 216 10.91 -7.91 20.18
CA LEU A 216 11.88 -8.23 19.11
C LEU A 216 11.17 -8.49 17.78
N GLY A 217 10.01 -9.15 17.83
CA GLY A 217 9.17 -9.40 16.67
C GLY A 217 8.74 -8.14 15.91
N PHE A 218 8.45 -7.03 16.60
CA PHE A 218 8.18 -5.74 15.97
C PHE A 218 9.44 -4.90 15.74
N GLY A 219 10.45 -5.03 16.61
CA GLY A 219 11.69 -4.27 16.54
C GLY A 219 12.56 -4.64 15.34
N ILE A 220 12.69 -5.93 15.01
CA ILE A 220 13.52 -6.36 13.88
C ILE A 220 13.02 -5.78 12.55
N PRO A 221 11.73 -5.89 12.19
CA PRO A 221 11.26 -5.24 10.96
C PRO A 221 11.36 -3.71 11.00
N CYS A 222 11.30 -3.07 12.17
CA CYS A 222 11.57 -1.64 12.33
C CYS A 222 13.00 -1.28 11.89
N VAL A 223 14.00 -2.05 12.33
CA VAL A 223 15.41 -1.86 11.93
C VAL A 223 15.58 -2.04 10.42
N PHE A 224 14.93 -3.05 9.82
CA PHE A 224 14.96 -3.25 8.37
C PHE A 224 14.35 -2.06 7.60
N MET A 225 13.28 -1.45 8.12
CA MET A 225 12.70 -0.23 7.54
C MET A 225 13.66 0.97 7.63
N VAL A 226 14.41 1.11 8.72
CA VAL A 226 15.45 2.15 8.85
C VAL A 226 16.57 1.92 7.82
N ILE A 227 17.06 0.68 7.71
CA ILE A 227 18.09 0.31 6.72
C ILE A 227 17.60 0.60 5.30
N SER A 228 16.37 0.22 4.99
CA SER A 228 15.71 0.49 3.71
C SER A 228 15.64 1.99 3.39
N LEU A 229 15.25 2.83 4.35
CA LEU A 229 15.25 4.28 4.17
C LEU A 229 16.66 4.82 3.89
N VAL A 230 17.68 4.34 4.61
CA VAL A 230 19.08 4.73 4.36
C VAL A 230 19.51 4.32 2.95
N LEU A 231 19.24 3.08 2.54
CA LEU A 231 19.56 2.58 1.20
C LEU A 231 18.88 3.41 0.11
N PHE A 232 17.61 3.77 0.31
CA PHE A 232 16.87 4.62 -0.62
C PHE A 232 17.48 6.03 -0.73
N VAL A 233 17.89 6.61 0.39
CA VAL A 233 18.55 7.93 0.38
C VAL A 233 19.93 7.88 -0.27
N VAL A 234 20.71 6.80 -0.03
CA VAL A 234 22.02 6.58 -0.66
C VAL A 234 21.89 6.46 -2.18
N GLY A 235 20.84 5.78 -2.66
CA GLY A 235 20.55 5.63 -4.08
C GLY A 235 20.17 6.91 -4.82
N ARG A 236 19.99 8.04 -4.13
CA ARG A 236 19.47 9.30 -4.72
C ARG A 236 20.18 9.77 -5.98
N ARG A 237 21.50 9.60 -6.07
CA ARG A 237 22.31 10.04 -7.22
C ARG A 237 22.08 9.18 -8.45
N SER A 238 21.64 7.94 -8.25
CA SER A 238 21.36 6.99 -9.31
C SER A 238 19.93 7.12 -9.83
N TYR A 239 19.04 7.87 -9.18
CA TYR A 239 17.62 7.91 -9.58
C TYR A 239 17.32 8.91 -10.70
N ARG A 240 16.36 8.53 -11.54
CA ARG A 240 15.67 9.40 -12.49
C ARG A 240 14.36 9.89 -11.88
N TYR A 241 14.10 11.19 -12.00
CA TYR A 241 12.90 11.86 -11.52
C TYR A 241 12.08 12.32 -12.72
N SER A 242 10.85 11.80 -12.87
CA SER A 242 10.00 12.15 -14.02
C SER A 242 9.62 13.63 -14.02
N LYS A 243 9.95 14.33 -15.11
CA LYS A 243 9.65 15.75 -15.38
C LYS A 243 8.20 15.96 -15.81
N SER A 244 7.69 15.01 -16.60
CA SER A 244 6.41 15.06 -17.33
C SER A 244 5.19 15.37 -16.44
N ARG A 245 5.21 14.92 -15.17
CA ARG A 245 4.06 15.13 -14.27
C ARG A 245 4.01 16.52 -13.62
N GLN A 246 5.10 17.27 -13.64
CA GLN A 246 5.23 18.50 -12.83
C GLN A 246 4.90 19.78 -13.60
N GLU A 247 4.88 19.76 -14.94
CA GLU A 247 4.88 21.00 -15.73
C GLU A 247 3.57 21.38 -16.45
N LYS A 248 2.55 20.51 -16.61
CA LYS A 248 1.31 20.97 -17.29
C LYS A 248 0.06 20.08 -17.22
N GLU A 249 0.13 18.82 -16.79
CA GLU A 249 -1.07 17.99 -16.71
C GLU A 249 -1.78 18.17 -15.36
N THR A 250 -2.98 18.73 -15.41
CA THR A 250 -3.93 18.73 -14.28
C THR A 250 -4.00 17.31 -13.69
N ASN A 251 -3.70 17.14 -12.39
CA ASN A 251 -3.68 15.84 -11.74
C ASN A 251 -4.93 15.02 -12.13
N PRO A 252 -4.80 13.74 -12.57
CA PRO A 252 -5.92 12.92 -13.01
C PRO A 252 -7.11 12.92 -12.03
N PHE A 253 -6.86 12.91 -10.72
CA PHE A 253 -7.90 12.99 -9.70
C PHE A 253 -8.69 14.29 -9.76
N THR A 254 -8.01 15.41 -9.95
CA THR A 254 -8.66 16.73 -10.10
C THR A 254 -9.39 16.86 -11.44
N ARG A 255 -8.82 16.30 -12.51
CA ARG A 255 -9.43 16.25 -13.85
C ARG A 255 -10.74 15.47 -13.85
N ILE A 256 -10.72 14.25 -13.32
CA ILE A 256 -11.88 13.37 -13.22
C ILE A 256 -12.89 13.90 -12.19
N GLY A 257 -12.42 14.39 -11.03
CA GLY A 257 -13.27 14.99 -10.01
C GLY A 257 -14.06 16.19 -10.52
N ARG A 258 -13.44 17.03 -11.37
CA ARG A 258 -14.10 18.16 -12.04
C ARG A 258 -15.28 17.71 -12.91
N VAL A 259 -15.14 16.60 -13.64
CA VAL A 259 -16.23 16.02 -14.44
C VAL A 259 -17.43 15.66 -13.56
N PHE A 260 -17.21 14.94 -12.46
CA PHE A 260 -18.29 14.58 -11.54
C PHE A 260 -18.95 15.81 -10.91
N PHE A 261 -18.16 16.78 -10.45
CA PHE A 261 -18.65 18.03 -9.87
C PHE A 261 -19.53 18.81 -10.86
N ARG A 262 -19.08 18.95 -12.12
CA ARG A 262 -19.84 19.63 -13.17
C ARG A 262 -21.10 18.86 -13.58
N ALA A 263 -21.02 17.55 -13.76
CA ALA A 263 -22.18 16.71 -14.03
C ALA A 263 -23.25 16.89 -12.93
N PHE A 264 -22.84 16.96 -11.66
CA PHE A 264 -23.73 17.20 -10.53
C PHE A 264 -24.31 18.62 -10.53
N LYS A 265 -23.49 19.66 -10.73
CA LYS A 265 -23.93 21.07 -10.80
C LYS A 265 -24.92 21.30 -11.94
N ASN A 266 -24.64 20.73 -13.11
CA ASN A 266 -25.46 20.86 -14.32
C ASN A 266 -26.70 19.96 -14.31
N ARG A 267 -26.87 19.10 -13.28
CA ARG A 267 -28.08 18.29 -13.10
C ARG A 267 -29.33 19.15 -12.95
N ARG A 268 -29.22 20.35 -12.35
CA ARG A 268 -30.33 21.31 -12.17
C ARG A 268 -30.66 22.11 -13.42
N LEU A 269 -29.66 22.53 -14.20
CA LEU A 269 -29.84 23.26 -15.47
C LEU A 269 -30.56 22.40 -16.53
N SER A 270 -30.26 21.10 -16.55
CA SER A 270 -30.90 20.14 -17.45
C SER A 270 -32.39 19.95 -17.18
N GLN A 271 -32.90 20.17 -15.96
CA GLN A 271 -34.33 20.06 -15.68
C GLN A 271 -35.14 21.16 -16.38
N VAL A 272 -34.57 22.35 -16.54
CA VAL A 272 -35.18 23.49 -17.26
C VAL A 272 -35.10 23.31 -18.78
N GLN A 273 -34.02 22.72 -19.29
CA GLN A 273 -33.81 22.55 -20.74
C GLN A 273 -34.54 21.31 -21.31
N THR A 274 -34.76 20.28 -20.48
CA THR A 274 -35.54 19.09 -20.87
C THR A 274 -37.05 19.39 -20.97
N GLU A 275 -37.55 20.44 -20.30
CA GLU A 275 -38.94 20.92 -20.48
C GLU A 275 -39.12 21.73 -21.78
N LEU A 276 -38.04 22.27 -22.36
CA LEU A 276 -38.11 23.11 -23.58
C LEU A 276 -37.85 22.34 -24.88
N GLU A 277 -37.10 21.24 -24.84
CA GLU A 277 -36.78 20.42 -26.01
C GLU A 277 -37.37 19.01 -25.90
N ALA A 278 -38.69 18.92 -26.07
CA ALA A 278 -39.35 17.68 -26.45
C ALA A 278 -39.12 17.43 -27.95
N ASN A 279 -37.95 16.89 -28.33
CA ASN A 279 -37.78 16.25 -29.63
C ASN A 279 -36.82 15.05 -29.57
N PRO A 280 -37.28 13.82 -29.89
CA PRO A 280 -36.49 12.60 -29.75
C PRO A 280 -35.77 12.25 -31.05
N SER A 281 -34.61 12.83 -31.29
CA SER A 281 -33.79 12.42 -32.44
C SER A 281 -32.31 12.71 -32.25
N GLN A 282 -31.63 11.92 -31.40
CA GLN A 282 -30.27 11.45 -31.68
C GLN A 282 -29.89 10.34 -30.70
N GLY A 283 -29.72 9.13 -31.25
CA GLY A 283 -29.27 7.97 -30.52
C GLY A 283 -27.83 8.16 -30.07
N SER A 284 -27.65 8.39 -28.78
CA SER A 284 -26.36 8.26 -28.09
C SER A 284 -26.59 7.40 -26.84
N PRO A 285 -25.66 6.50 -26.46
CA PRO A 285 -25.95 5.37 -25.58
C PRO A 285 -26.51 5.84 -24.23
N GLU A 286 -27.75 5.48 -23.94
CA GLU A 286 -28.58 6.00 -22.84
C GLU A 286 -27.99 5.79 -21.43
N LYS A 287 -26.95 4.98 -21.25
CA LYS A 287 -26.58 4.48 -19.91
C LYS A 287 -25.80 5.46 -19.03
N LEU A 288 -25.20 6.54 -19.55
CA LEU A 288 -24.48 7.54 -18.71
C LEU A 288 -24.71 8.99 -19.14
N ARG A 289 -25.94 9.31 -19.56
CA ARG A 289 -26.40 10.69 -19.90
C ARG A 289 -26.19 11.72 -18.79
N CYS A 290 -25.85 11.29 -17.56
CA CYS A 290 -25.53 12.18 -16.45
C CYS A 290 -24.12 12.80 -16.57
N LEU A 291 -23.11 12.03 -16.98
CA LEU A 291 -21.72 12.51 -17.05
C LEU A 291 -21.48 13.41 -18.26
N SER A 292 -22.17 13.14 -19.38
CA SER A 292 -22.14 14.03 -20.55
C SER A 292 -22.68 15.44 -20.24
N LYS A 293 -23.45 15.62 -19.16
CA LYS A 293 -23.88 16.95 -18.68
C LYS A 293 -22.72 17.82 -18.19
N ALA A 294 -21.56 17.24 -17.90
CA ALA A 294 -20.37 17.99 -17.52
C ALA A 294 -19.83 18.89 -18.65
N LEU A 295 -20.18 18.58 -19.90
CA LEU A 295 -19.81 19.35 -21.10
C LEU A 295 -20.68 20.60 -21.30
N LEU A 296 -21.82 20.71 -20.61
CA LEU A 296 -22.70 21.88 -20.74
C LEU A 296 -22.03 23.10 -20.09
N ALA A 297 -21.70 24.10 -20.90
CA ALA A 297 -21.26 25.41 -20.42
C ALA A 297 -22.49 26.24 -19.99
N PRO A 298 -22.51 26.84 -18.79
CA PRO A 298 -23.50 27.88 -18.50
C PRO A 298 -23.28 29.04 -19.46
N HIS A 299 -24.32 29.47 -20.17
CA HIS A 299 -24.29 30.76 -20.85
C HIS A 299 -24.06 31.83 -19.78
N ALA A 300 -22.93 32.55 -19.88
CA ALA A 300 -22.46 33.62 -18.98
C ALA A 300 -21.64 33.21 -17.73
N SER A 301 -20.53 32.47 -17.88
CA SER A 301 -19.42 32.57 -16.91
C SER A 301 -18.07 32.66 -17.61
N THR A 302 -17.38 33.78 -17.37
CA THR A 302 -16.10 34.27 -17.91
C THR A 302 -14.87 33.53 -17.39
N GLU A 303 -14.93 32.20 -17.21
CA GLU A 303 -13.77 31.40 -16.79
C GLU A 303 -13.43 30.34 -17.85
N GLU A 304 -12.53 30.71 -18.76
CA GLU A 304 -11.97 29.83 -19.81
C GLU A 304 -11.15 28.66 -19.24
N ASP A 305 -10.68 28.73 -17.99
CA ASP A 305 -9.78 27.74 -17.37
C ASP A 305 -10.43 26.42 -16.93
N ASN A 306 -11.74 26.26 -17.13
CA ASN A 306 -12.49 25.25 -16.40
C ASN A 306 -13.30 24.28 -17.30
N VAL A 307 -13.24 24.40 -18.63
CA VAL A 307 -13.98 23.51 -19.56
C VAL A 307 -13.45 22.08 -19.48
N CYS A 308 -14.33 21.08 -19.29
CA CYS A 308 -13.96 19.66 -19.36
C CYS A 308 -13.86 19.22 -20.82
N SER A 309 -12.80 18.47 -21.16
CA SER A 309 -12.67 17.86 -22.49
C SER A 309 -13.62 16.67 -22.63
N VAL A 310 -13.95 16.31 -23.88
CA VAL A 310 -14.68 15.07 -24.19
C VAL A 310 -13.92 13.85 -23.69
N SER A 311 -12.58 13.85 -23.82
CA SER A 311 -11.72 12.78 -23.32
C SER A 311 -11.82 12.62 -21.79
N ASP A 312 -11.96 13.71 -21.03
CA ASP A 312 -12.11 13.63 -19.57
C ASP A 312 -13.42 12.94 -19.16
N VAL A 313 -14.48 13.20 -19.92
CA VAL A 313 -15.80 12.60 -19.70
C VAL A 313 -15.81 11.13 -20.10
N GLU A 314 -15.10 10.76 -21.16
CA GLU A 314 -14.90 9.36 -21.57
C GLU A 314 -14.13 8.57 -20.52
N ASP A 315 -13.03 9.13 -19.99
CA ASP A 315 -12.24 8.52 -18.91
C ASP A 315 -13.08 8.33 -17.64
N ALA A 316 -13.81 9.37 -17.21
CA ALA A 316 -14.70 9.29 -16.05
C ALA A 316 -15.83 8.27 -16.25
N THR A 317 -16.36 8.18 -17.47
CA THR A 317 -17.36 7.19 -17.87
C THR A 317 -16.79 5.77 -17.80
N ALA A 318 -15.56 5.56 -18.28
CA ALA A 318 -14.87 4.28 -18.18
C ALA A 318 -14.69 3.86 -16.71
N LEU A 319 -14.30 4.79 -15.82
CA LEU A 319 -14.20 4.52 -14.39
C LEU A 319 -15.53 4.10 -13.77
N VAL A 320 -16.63 4.78 -14.10
CA VAL A 320 -17.97 4.39 -13.60
C VAL A 320 -18.37 3.00 -14.09
N ARG A 321 -18.01 2.64 -15.33
CA ARG A 321 -18.25 1.29 -15.86
C ARG A 321 -17.45 0.19 -15.17
N LEU A 322 -16.34 0.53 -14.49
CA LEU A 322 -15.55 -0.41 -13.70
C LEU A 322 -16.12 -0.62 -12.28
N ILE A 323 -16.98 0.27 -11.78
CA ILE A 323 -17.56 0.16 -10.42
C ILE A 323 -18.28 -1.18 -10.21
N PRO A 324 -19.17 -1.67 -11.12
CA PRO A 324 -19.82 -2.96 -10.94
C PRO A 324 -18.84 -4.12 -10.83
N VAL A 325 -17.76 -4.11 -11.63
CA VAL A 325 -16.70 -5.12 -11.58
C VAL A 325 -15.96 -5.05 -10.24
N TRP A 326 -15.64 -3.86 -9.78
CA TRP A 326 -15.00 -3.67 -8.48
C TRP A 326 -15.90 -4.15 -7.33
N VAL A 327 -17.20 -3.82 -7.37
CA VAL A 327 -18.18 -4.28 -6.35
C VAL A 327 -18.31 -5.80 -6.32
N THR A 328 -18.36 -6.47 -7.48
CA THR A 328 -18.43 -7.94 -7.50
C THR A 328 -17.17 -8.59 -6.95
N THR A 329 -16.00 -7.97 -7.13
CA THR A 329 -14.74 -8.47 -6.54
C THR A 329 -14.67 -8.35 -5.02
N LEU A 330 -15.50 -7.51 -4.37
CA LEU A 330 -15.58 -7.45 -2.90
C LEU A 330 -16.03 -8.78 -2.29
N GLY A 331 -16.77 -9.60 -3.04
CA GLY A 331 -17.14 -10.96 -2.59
C GLY A 331 -15.91 -11.83 -2.31
N TYR A 332 -14.81 -11.66 -3.07
CA TYR A 332 -13.54 -12.36 -2.83
C TYR A 332 -12.77 -11.80 -1.63
N ALA A 333 -12.91 -10.51 -1.32
CA ALA A 333 -12.24 -9.91 -0.17
C ALA A 333 -12.69 -10.52 1.17
N LEU A 334 -13.94 -10.99 1.27
CA LEU A 334 -14.49 -11.63 2.47
C LEU A 334 -13.75 -12.91 2.90
N PRO A 335 -13.61 -13.96 2.04
CA PRO A 335 -12.81 -15.12 2.38
C PRO A 335 -11.32 -14.78 2.50
N TYR A 336 -10.81 -13.85 1.70
CA TYR A 336 -9.42 -13.39 1.81
C TYR A 336 -9.12 -12.72 3.16
N ALA A 337 -10.09 -12.11 3.84
CA ALA A 337 -9.87 -11.54 5.17
C ALA A 337 -9.68 -12.61 6.28
N GLN A 338 -10.08 -13.86 6.02
CA GLN A 338 -10.11 -14.91 7.05
C GLN A 338 -8.73 -15.52 7.34
N TYR A 339 -7.80 -15.53 6.36
CA TYR A 339 -6.55 -16.29 6.52
C TYR A 339 -5.62 -15.70 7.58
N MET A 340 -5.59 -14.37 7.73
CA MET A 340 -4.81 -13.69 8.78
C MET A 340 -5.51 -13.60 10.13
N THR A 341 -6.75 -14.11 10.23
CA THR A 341 -7.57 -14.02 11.44
C THR A 341 -7.95 -15.41 11.93
N PHE A 342 -9.12 -15.90 11.54
CA PHE A 342 -9.68 -17.13 12.06
C PHE A 342 -8.85 -18.36 11.70
N PHE A 343 -8.21 -18.41 10.51
CA PHE A 343 -7.39 -19.56 10.15
C PHE A 343 -6.11 -19.65 11.00
N THR A 344 -5.48 -18.51 11.31
CA THR A 344 -4.36 -18.46 12.27
C THR A 344 -4.81 -19.01 13.63
N LYS A 345 -6.00 -18.63 14.10
CA LYS A 345 -6.56 -19.13 15.37
C LYS A 345 -6.93 -20.60 15.34
N GLN A 346 -7.48 -21.08 14.23
CA GLN A 346 -7.73 -22.50 14.04
C GLN A 346 -6.41 -23.28 14.05
N GLY A 347 -5.40 -22.81 13.33
CA GLY A 347 -4.06 -23.41 13.29
C GLY A 347 -3.37 -23.45 14.66
N ALA A 348 -3.65 -22.51 15.55
CA ALA A 348 -3.15 -22.54 16.92
C ALA A 348 -3.73 -23.70 17.77
N THR A 349 -4.88 -24.27 17.40
CA THR A 349 -5.51 -25.40 18.10
C THR A 349 -5.15 -26.77 17.51
N LEU A 350 -4.50 -26.79 16.34
CA LEU A 350 -4.07 -28.02 15.67
C LEU A 350 -2.75 -28.53 16.26
N GLU A 351 -2.53 -29.83 16.18
CA GLU A 351 -1.26 -30.43 16.59
C GLU A 351 -0.15 -30.00 15.63
N LYS A 352 0.90 -29.38 16.19
CA LYS A 352 2.03 -28.82 15.43
C LYS A 352 3.27 -29.73 15.42
N ASN A 353 3.16 -30.93 16.00
CA ASN A 353 4.28 -31.85 16.11
C ASN A 353 4.56 -32.50 14.75
N LEU A 354 5.74 -32.26 14.19
CA LEU A 354 6.23 -32.98 13.03
C LEU A 354 6.80 -34.33 13.50
N PRO A 355 6.27 -35.47 13.03
CA PRO A 355 6.63 -36.79 13.55
C PRO A 355 8.11 -37.19 13.40
N TRP A 356 8.89 -36.44 12.61
CA TRP A 356 10.33 -36.65 12.40
C TRP A 356 11.23 -35.70 13.20
N CYS A 357 10.68 -34.82 14.05
CA CYS A 357 11.44 -33.88 14.87
C CYS A 357 11.24 -34.25 16.34
N GLU A 358 12.03 -35.20 16.84
CA GLU A 358 11.92 -35.75 18.20
C GLU A 358 12.48 -34.84 19.31
N ASP A 359 13.01 -33.65 18.98
CA ASP A 359 13.51 -32.71 19.98
C ASP A 359 12.39 -31.86 20.59
N PRO A 360 12.08 -32.00 21.90
CA PRO A 360 11.01 -31.25 22.58
C PRO A 360 11.29 -29.74 22.72
N LEU A 361 12.45 -29.27 22.24
CA LEU A 361 12.83 -27.86 22.20
C LEU A 361 12.30 -27.12 20.96
N CYS A 362 11.78 -27.82 19.95
CA CYS A 362 11.43 -27.18 18.67
C CYS A 362 10.10 -26.41 18.67
N PHE A 363 9.11 -26.70 19.52
CA PHE A 363 7.81 -25.98 19.49
C PHE A 363 7.03 -25.95 20.83
N SER A 364 7.71 -25.86 21.98
CA SER A 364 7.01 -25.62 23.26
C SER A 364 6.87 -24.12 23.55
N SER A 365 5.95 -23.45 22.86
CA SER A 365 5.51 -22.10 23.21
C SER A 365 3.98 -22.04 23.20
N GLY A 366 3.37 -22.54 24.28
CA GLY A 366 1.96 -22.35 24.58
C GLY A 366 1.64 -22.75 26.03
N PRO A 367 1.18 -21.84 26.90
CA PRO A 367 0.74 -22.19 28.25
C PRO A 367 -0.74 -22.56 28.22
N TYR A 368 -1.10 -23.71 27.66
CA TYR A 368 -2.46 -24.26 27.78
C TYR A 368 -2.41 -25.78 27.88
N ARG A 369 -1.88 -26.29 28.99
CA ARG A 369 -2.21 -27.63 29.49
C ARG A 369 -3.22 -27.46 30.60
N HIS A 370 -4.51 -27.51 30.28
CA HIS A 370 -5.51 -27.90 31.26
C HIS A 370 -5.33 -29.39 31.54
N SER A 371 -4.55 -29.73 32.57
CA SER A 371 -4.65 -31.02 33.23
C SER A 371 -5.88 -30.96 34.13
N ASN A 372 -6.99 -31.52 33.64
CA ASN A 372 -8.11 -31.98 34.46
C ASN A 372 -8.90 -33.00 33.64
N SER A 373 -8.44 -34.24 33.65
CA SER A 373 -9.26 -35.39 33.30
C SER A 373 -9.50 -36.17 34.59
N PRO A 374 -10.73 -36.22 35.13
CA PRO A 374 -11.03 -37.18 36.18
C PRO A 374 -10.99 -38.58 35.57
N LEU A 375 -10.27 -39.47 36.25
CA LEU A 375 -10.24 -40.91 35.98
C LEU A 375 -11.68 -41.45 35.91
N CYS A 376 -12.08 -41.99 34.75
CA CYS A 376 -13.19 -42.94 34.68
C CYS A 376 -12.70 -44.29 35.22
N PRO A 377 -13.28 -44.84 36.30
CA PRO A 377 -13.02 -46.21 36.67
C PRO A 377 -13.83 -47.13 35.76
N HIS A 378 -13.14 -48.08 35.13
CA HIS A 378 -13.74 -49.22 34.46
C HIS A 378 -14.53 -50.07 35.47
N LEU A 379 -15.78 -50.36 35.12
CA LEU A 379 -16.52 -51.57 35.50
C LEU A 379 -17.51 -51.90 34.37
#